data_AF-A0A965K9N1-F1
#
_entry.id   AF-A0A965K9N1-F1
#
_cell.length_a   1.000
_cell.length_b   1.000
_cell.length_c   1.000
_cell.angle_alpha   90.00
_cell.angle_beta   90.00
_cell.angle_gamma   90.00
#
_symmetry.space_group_name_H-M   'P 1'
#
loop_
_entity.id
_entity.type
_entity.pdbx_description
1 polymer ?
#
loop_
_entity_poly.entity_id
_entity_poly.type
_entity_poly.pdbx_seq_one_letter_code
_entity_poly.pdbx_strand_id
1 'polypeptide(L)'
;MSLEEKIQHAHNRVQVGATYRHYKSKDMTYTVVGIAVYEPTLEPVVLYKPLYGNLDVIWVRAVSVWCEDVQVDGQTVSRFSLVE
;
A
#
# COMPACT_ATOMS: atom_id res chain seq x y z
N MET A 1 -5.94 1.28 -19.37
CA MET A 1 -6.89 0.54 -18.52
C MET A 1 -8.10 1.41 -18.26
N SER A 2 -9.31 0.86 -18.36
CA SER A 2 -10.54 1.46 -17.84
C SER A 2 -10.44 1.65 -16.32
N LEU A 3 -11.34 2.44 -15.72
CA LEU A 3 -11.38 2.59 -14.27
C LEU A 3 -11.59 1.25 -13.55
N GLU A 4 -12.48 0.41 -14.08
CA GLU A 4 -12.75 -0.94 -13.57
C GLU A 4 -11.50 -1.83 -13.62
N GLU A 5 -10.77 -1.82 -14.74
CA GLU A 5 -9.52 -2.56 -14.89
C GLU A 5 -8.44 -2.08 -13.90
N LYS A 6 -8.35 -0.76 -13.66
CA LYS A 6 -7.42 -0.20 -12.66
C LYS A 6 -7.77 -0.67 -11.24
N ILE A 7 -9.05 -0.67 -10.88
CA ILE A 7 -9.53 -1.11 -9.56
C ILE A 7 -9.27 -2.60 -9.38
N GLN A 8 -9.61 -3.42 -10.38
CA GLN A 8 -9.35 -4.86 -10.33
C GLN A 8 -7.85 -5.15 -10.23
N HIS A 9 -7.03 -4.44 -11.00
CA HIS A 9 -5.57 -4.56 -10.92
C HIS A 9 -5.06 -4.21 -9.51
N ALA A 10 -5.58 -3.15 -8.89
CA ALA A 10 -5.21 -2.79 -7.52
C ALA A 10 -5.54 -3.89 -6.50
N HIS A 11 -6.73 -4.47 -6.56
CA HIS A 11 -7.13 -5.58 -5.68
C HIS A 11 -6.30 -6.85 -5.89
N ASN A 12 -5.85 -7.11 -7.12
CA ASN A 12 -4.95 -8.24 -7.40
C ASN A 12 -3.54 -8.04 -6.82
N ARG A 13 -3.15 -6.78 -6.54
CA ARG A 13 -1.82 -6.41 -6.07
C ARG A 13 -1.73 -6.14 -4.58
N VAL A 14 -2.84 -5.77 -3.93
CA VAL A 14 -2.88 -5.37 -2.54
C VAL A 14 -4.04 -6.06 -1.82
N GLN A 15 -3.73 -6.81 -0.78
CA GLN A 15 -4.70 -7.57 0.00
C GLN A 15 -5.32 -6.70 1.09
N VAL A 16 -6.60 -6.37 0.93
CA VAL A 16 -7.38 -5.66 1.94
C VAL A 16 -7.57 -6.54 3.17
N GLY A 17 -7.43 -5.96 4.36
CA GLY A 17 -7.48 -6.66 5.65
C GLY A 17 -6.14 -7.26 6.09
N ALA A 18 -5.13 -7.30 5.21
CA ALA A 18 -3.83 -7.86 5.56
C ALA A 18 -2.87 -6.83 6.17
N THR A 19 -1.87 -7.34 6.88
CA THR A 19 -0.79 -6.52 7.44
C THR A 19 0.39 -6.48 6.49
N TYR A 20 0.92 -5.28 6.27
CA TYR A 20 2.11 -5.02 5.48
C TYR A 20 3.16 -4.32 6.32
N ARG A 21 4.43 -4.55 5.99
CA ARG A 21 5.59 -3.91 6.60
C ARG A 21 6.32 -3.07 5.57
N HIS A 22 6.71 -1.86 5.94
CA HIS A 22 7.52 -0.98 5.11
C HIS A 22 9.01 -1.37 5.19
N TYR A 23 9.74 -1.25 4.07
CA TYR A 23 11.14 -1.68 3.97
C TYR A 23 12.08 -0.99 4.99
N LYS A 24 11.77 0.24 5.42
CA LYS A 24 12.65 1.04 6.29
C LYS A 24 12.80 0.50 7.71
N SER A 25 11.80 -0.19 8.25
CA SER A 25 11.87 -0.72 9.61
C SER A 25 10.82 -1.80 9.84
N LYS A 26 11.16 -2.77 10.69
CA LYS A 26 10.23 -3.81 11.13
C LYS A 26 9.07 -3.27 11.96
N ASP A 27 9.25 -2.13 12.62
CA ASP A 27 8.21 -1.52 13.46
C ASP A 27 7.20 -0.71 12.64
N MET A 28 7.53 -0.39 11.38
CA MET A 28 6.64 0.30 10.44
C MET A 28 5.69 -0.72 9.79
N THR A 29 4.71 -1.17 10.58
CA THR A 29 3.65 -2.08 10.14
C THR A 29 2.32 -1.36 10.00
N TYR A 30 1.51 -1.83 9.06
CA TYR A 30 0.26 -1.19 8.66
C TYR A 30 -0.76 -2.25 8.29
N THR A 31 -2.03 -2.01 8.58
CA THR A 31 -3.14 -2.80 8.04
C THR A 31 -3.75 -2.07 6.85
N VAL A 32 -3.90 -2.76 5.72
CA VAL A 32 -4.65 -2.23 4.57
C VAL A 32 -6.13 -2.30 4.88
N VAL A 33 -6.82 -1.18 4.83
CA VAL A 33 -8.26 -1.10 5.12
C VAL A 33 -9.11 -1.05 3.85
N GLY A 34 -8.52 -0.70 2.70
CA GLY A 34 -9.25 -0.69 1.43
C GLY A 34 -8.46 -0.14 0.25
N ILE A 35 -9.06 -0.21 -0.92
CA ILE A 35 -8.65 0.51 -2.12
C ILE A 35 -9.66 1.64 -2.35
N ALA A 36 -9.16 2.83 -2.67
CA ALA A 36 -9.99 3.96 -3.07
C ALA A 36 -9.51 4.51 -4.41
N VAL A 37 -10.26 5.45 -4.98
CA VAL A 37 -9.90 6.14 -6.22
C VAL A 37 -9.61 7.59 -5.91
N TYR A 38 -8.44 8.07 -6.34
CA TYR A 38 -8.14 9.49 -6.33
C TYR A 38 -8.83 10.16 -7.52
N GLU A 39 -9.98 10.80 -7.25
CA GLU A 39 -10.90 11.35 -8.25
C GLU A 39 -10.22 12.23 -9.31
N PRO A 40 -9.31 13.16 -8.98
CA PRO A 40 -8.73 14.06 -9.98
C PRO A 40 -7.95 13.36 -11.11
N THR A 41 -7.43 12.16 -10.86
CA THR A 41 -6.64 11.40 -11.85
C THR A 41 -7.23 10.03 -12.15
N LEU A 42 -8.28 9.63 -11.44
CA LEU A 42 -8.86 8.29 -11.48
C LEU A 42 -7.81 7.18 -11.27
N GLU A 43 -6.83 7.44 -10.41
CA GLU A 43 -5.79 6.47 -10.06
C GLU A 43 -6.12 5.78 -8.74
N PRO A 44 -5.95 4.45 -8.63
CA PRO A 44 -6.23 3.73 -7.41
C PRO A 44 -5.17 4.03 -6.34
N VAL A 45 -5.63 4.13 -5.10
CA VAL A 45 -4.83 4.38 -3.91
C VAL A 45 -5.11 3.31 -2.85
N VAL A 46 -4.09 2.96 -2.08
CA VAL A 46 -4.20 2.11 -0.89
C VAL A 46 -4.56 2.98 0.30
N LEU A 47 -5.63 2.59 1.01
CA LEU A 47 -5.97 3.12 2.32
C LEU A 47 -5.40 2.18 3.38
N TYR A 48 -4.65 2.72 4.33
CA TYR A 48 -3.96 1.90 5.34
C TYR A 48 -3.83 2.63 6.68
N LYS A 49 -3.83 1.87 7.78
CA LYS A 49 -3.69 2.38 9.15
C LYS A 49 -2.35 1.91 9.75
N PRO A 50 -1.55 2.80 10.36
CA PRO A 50 -0.36 2.38 11.11
C PRO A 50 -0.76 1.53 12.32
N LEU A 51 0.01 0.47 12.57
CA LEU A 51 -0.11 -0.38 13.77
C LEU A 51 0.84 0.07 14.89
N TYR A 52 1.36 1.29 14.77
CA TYR A 52 2.26 1.93 15.72
C TYR A 52 1.84 3.37 15.93
N GLY A 53 2.20 3.93 17.08
CA GLY A 53 1.74 5.25 17.49
C GLY A 53 0.23 5.23 17.76
N ASN A 54 -0.19 5.80 18.89
CA ASN A 54 -1.61 5.85 19.24
C ASN A 54 -2.34 6.94 18.42
N LEU A 55 -2.33 6.80 17.10
CA LEU A 55 -2.94 7.73 16.15
C LEU A 55 -4.16 7.06 15.52
N ASP A 56 -5.31 7.72 15.63
CA ASP A 56 -6.51 7.29 14.92
C ASP A 56 -6.61 7.98 13.56
N VAL A 57 -5.83 7.48 12.60
CA VAL A 57 -5.71 8.05 11.26
C VAL A 57 -5.68 6.96 10.20
N ILE A 58 -6.17 7.28 9.00
CA ILE A 58 -5.99 6.48 7.78
C ILE A 58 -5.08 7.26 6.84
N TRP A 59 -4.05 6.60 6.34
CA TRP A 59 -3.12 7.12 5.36
C TRP A 59 -3.53 6.67 3.97
N VAL A 60 -3.10 7.44 2.97
CA VAL A 60 -3.34 7.15 1.57
C VAL A 60 -2.03 7.18 0.79
N ARG A 61 -1.87 6.24 -0.13
CA ARG A 61 -0.73 6.19 -1.06
C ARG A 61 -1.15 5.58 -2.38
N ALA A 62 -0.63 6.07 -3.50
CA ALA A 62 -0.87 5.48 -4.81
C ALA A 62 -0.53 3.99 -4.82
N VAL A 63 -1.38 3.15 -5.44
CA VAL A 63 -1.13 1.71 -5.55
C VAL A 63 0.19 1.43 -6.24
N SER A 64 0.51 2.17 -7.30
CA SER A 64 1.80 2.06 -8.01
C SER A 64 3.00 2.24 -7.09
N VAL A 65 2.96 3.26 -6.22
CA VAL A 65 4.05 3.56 -5.27
C VAL A 65 4.08 2.55 -4.12
N TRP A 66 2.92 2.12 -3.62
CA TRP A 66 2.82 1.06 -2.60
C TRP A 66 3.48 -0.24 -3.07
N CYS A 67 3.22 -0.58 -4.33
CA CYS A 67 3.62 -1.80 -5.00
C CYS A 67 5.01 -1.75 -5.64
N GLU A 68 5.72 -0.63 -5.48
CA GLU A 68 7.01 -0.38 -6.10
C GLU A 68 8.11 -1.15 -5.38
N ASP A 69 9.12 -1.60 -6.12
CA ASP A 69 10.39 -2.04 -5.55
C ASP A 69 11.36 -0.86 -5.41
N VAL A 70 12.13 -0.84 -4.33
CA VAL A 70 13.12 0.19 -4.02
C VAL A 70 14.52 -0.40 -3.91
N GLN A 71 15.53 0.41 -4.21
CA GLN A 71 16.93 0.05 -3.99
C GLN A 71 17.35 0.40 -2.55
N VAL A 72 17.84 -0.60 -1.82
CA VAL A 72 18.35 -0.46 -0.45
C VAL A 72 19.63 -1.27 -0.37
N ASP A 73 20.76 -0.62 -0.04
CA ASP A 73 22.07 -1.26 0.09
C ASP A 73 22.47 -2.15 -1.11
N GLY A 74 22.13 -1.69 -2.33
CA GLY A 74 22.40 -2.41 -3.58
C GLY A 74 21.45 -3.58 -3.88
N GLN A 75 20.39 -3.75 -3.09
CA GLN A 75 19.37 -4.77 -3.29
C GLN A 75 18.02 -4.16 -3.67
N THR A 76 17.32 -4.83 -4.59
CA THR A 76 15.92 -4.53 -4.92
C THR A 76 15.01 -5.20 -3.91
N VAL A 77 14.23 -4.43 -3.17
CA VAL A 77 13.24 -4.94 -2.19
C VAL A 77 11.90 -4.25 -2.38
N SER A 78 10.79 -4.95 -2.14
CA SER A 78 9.46 -4.32 -2.20
C SER A 78 9.31 -3.25 -1.13
N ARG A 79 8.75 -2.10 -1.51
CA ARG A 79 8.53 -0.98 -0.58
C ARG A 79 7.67 -1.40 0.61
N PHE A 80 6.63 -2.18 0.34
CA PHE A 80 5.78 -2.82 1.33
C PHE A 80 5.72 -4.32 1.06
N SER A 81 5.98 -5.12 2.09
CA SER A 81 5.89 -6.59 2.02
C SER A 81 4.73 -7.07 2.89
N LEU A 82 3.95 -8.03 2.39
CA LEU A 82 2.94 -8.73 3.16
C LEU A 82 3.60 -9.42 4.36
N VAL A 83 2.96 -9.33 5.53
CA VAL A 83 3.37 -10.03 6.75
C VAL A 83 2.47 -11.26 6.89
N GLU A 84 3.08 -12.44 7.03
CA GLU A 84 2.38 -13.70 7.36
C GLU A 84 1.86 -13.72 8.79
#